data_AF-A0A7S2V9G1-F1
#
_entry.id   AF-A0A7S2V9G1-F1
#
_cell.length_a   1.000
_cell.length_b   1.000
_cell.length_c   1.000
_cell.angle_alpha   90.00
_cell.angle_beta   90.00
_cell.angle_gamma   90.00
#
_symmetry.space_group_name_H-M   'P 1'
#
loop_
_entity.id
_entity.type
_entity.pdbx_description
1 polymer ?
#
loop_
_entity_poly.entity_id
_entity_poly.type
_entity_poly.pdbx_seq_one_letter_code
_entity_poly.pdbx_strand_id
1 'polypeptide(L)'
;GVKLAEDRDHNVEATFFARRASFQFDAEIPPPNERKRSCIHAPKGLGTWTIVSISNWSDRPAVLHIPPPALLPPPSSGFDENEADTFLKEHGAGQSDDDHGYHVLAFWSSRYTWLPPQTSANEQGPEQTLSSRLAAHETEIFHVKRVEPEFPQYIGSDLHFSCCKEVLVFTATTSTVKIELKTDYNRVGHVFVFLPVINTSNIRVLVNGEPGRWVAVGNTPKVAENGSPRLVGRVIRVMVVVHAGGDEDDGRIVIDF
;
A
#
# COMPACT_ATOMS: atom_id res chain seq x y z
N GLY A 1 -45.90 -3.03 14.27
CA GLY A 1 -44.57 -2.42 14.26
C GLY A 1 -43.83 -2.99 13.07
N VAL A 2 -43.46 -2.14 12.12
CA VAL A 2 -42.59 -2.54 11.00
C VAL A 2 -41.23 -2.85 11.60
N LYS A 3 -40.76 -4.09 11.46
CA LYS A 3 -39.36 -4.43 11.77
C LYS A 3 -38.49 -3.56 10.87
N LEU A 4 -37.73 -2.64 11.47
CA LEU A 4 -36.63 -1.98 10.78
C LEU A 4 -35.76 -3.10 10.20
N ALA A 5 -35.55 -3.05 8.89
CA ALA A 5 -34.61 -3.94 8.22
C ALA A 5 -33.30 -3.88 9.00
N GLU A 6 -32.69 -5.03 9.26
CA GLU A 6 -31.32 -5.08 9.78
C GLU A 6 -30.49 -4.14 8.92
N ASP A 7 -29.87 -3.13 9.54
CA ASP A 7 -28.99 -2.16 8.89
C ASP A 7 -27.86 -2.96 8.22
N ARG A 8 -28.08 -3.34 6.97
CA ARG A 8 -27.03 -3.92 6.13
C ARG A 8 -26.01 -2.83 5.92
N ASP A 9 -24.79 -3.07 6.39
CA ASP A 9 -23.68 -2.15 6.16
C ASP A 9 -23.34 -2.12 4.66
N HIS A 10 -23.94 -1.14 3.98
CA HIS A 10 -23.76 -0.93 2.55
C HIS A 10 -22.28 -0.67 2.19
N ASN A 11 -21.43 -0.26 3.13
CA ASN A 11 -20.00 -0.09 2.87
C ASN A 11 -19.28 -1.43 2.74
N VAL A 12 -19.67 -2.42 3.54
CA VAL A 12 -19.12 -3.79 3.48
C VAL A 12 -19.46 -4.43 2.14
N GLU A 13 -20.73 -4.35 1.75
CA GLU A 13 -21.23 -4.89 0.49
C GLU A 13 -20.56 -4.22 -0.72
N ALA A 14 -20.48 -2.87 -0.73
CA ALA A 14 -19.79 -2.12 -1.78
C ALA A 14 -18.29 -2.46 -1.86
N THR A 15 -17.63 -2.62 -0.71
CA THR A 15 -16.21 -3.01 -0.63
C THR A 15 -15.99 -4.41 -1.19
N PHE A 16 -16.84 -5.37 -0.83
CA PHE A 16 -16.78 -6.74 -1.33
C PHE A 16 -16.93 -6.79 -2.86
N PHE A 17 -17.96 -6.15 -3.41
CA PHE A 17 -18.20 -6.15 -4.85
C PHE A 17 -17.11 -5.41 -5.65
N ALA A 18 -16.59 -4.30 -5.12
CA ALA A 18 -15.46 -3.59 -5.74
C ALA A 18 -14.23 -4.49 -5.87
N ARG A 19 -13.95 -5.30 -4.83
CA ARG A 19 -12.79 -6.21 -4.80
C ARG A 19 -12.96 -7.42 -5.69
N ARG A 20 -14.14 -8.05 -5.70
CA ARG A 20 -14.46 -9.16 -6.60
C ARG A 20 -14.33 -8.74 -8.07
N ALA A 21 -14.69 -7.51 -8.39
CA ALA A 21 -14.51 -6.95 -9.73
C ALA A 21 -13.04 -6.62 -10.07
N SER A 22 -12.16 -6.48 -9.08
CA SER A 22 -10.78 -5.96 -9.22
C SER A 22 -9.66 -6.98 -9.02
N PHE A 23 -9.96 -8.23 -8.65
CA PHE A 23 -8.95 -9.25 -8.41
C PHE A 23 -9.14 -10.46 -9.30
N GLN A 24 -8.10 -10.85 -10.05
CA GLN A 24 -8.02 -12.12 -10.74
C GLN A 24 -6.63 -12.72 -10.53
N PHE A 25 -6.58 -13.81 -9.77
CA PHE A 25 -5.37 -14.59 -9.58
C PHE A 25 -5.07 -15.37 -10.87
N ASP A 26 -3.82 -15.36 -11.33
CA ASP A 26 -3.34 -16.07 -12.53
C ASP A 26 -4.11 -15.83 -13.85
N ALA A 27 -4.86 -14.72 -13.96
CA ALA A 27 -5.48 -14.39 -15.22
C ALA A 27 -4.42 -14.09 -16.29
N GLU A 28 -4.54 -14.74 -17.45
CA GLU A 28 -3.79 -14.37 -18.64
C GLU A 28 -3.95 -12.86 -18.89
N ILE A 29 -2.82 -12.20 -19.21
CA ILE A 29 -2.82 -10.78 -19.53
C ILE A 29 -3.82 -10.58 -20.67
N PRO A 30 -4.94 -9.87 -20.44
CA PRO A 30 -5.95 -9.73 -21.46
C PRO A 30 -5.34 -9.03 -22.67
N PRO A 31 -5.79 -9.36 -23.89
CA PRO A 31 -5.35 -8.68 -25.10
C PRO A 31 -5.55 -7.16 -24.94
N PRO A 32 -4.71 -6.31 -25.56
CA PRO A 32 -4.65 -4.86 -25.32
C PRO A 32 -5.97 -4.08 -25.50
N ASN A 33 -7.01 -4.72 -26.06
CA ASN A 33 -8.33 -4.16 -26.30
C ASN A 33 -9.40 -4.60 -25.28
N GLU A 34 -9.09 -5.52 -24.35
CA GLU A 34 -9.99 -5.93 -23.28
C GLU A 34 -9.78 -5.06 -22.04
N ARG A 35 -10.70 -4.11 -21.82
CA ARG A 35 -10.66 -3.21 -20.66
C ARG A 35 -11.21 -3.90 -19.41
N LYS A 36 -10.39 -4.71 -18.72
CA LYS A 36 -10.65 -5.02 -17.30
C LYS A 36 -10.24 -3.80 -16.46
N ARG A 37 -11.18 -2.89 -16.21
CA ARG A 37 -10.95 -1.55 -15.60
C ARG A 37 -10.37 -1.59 -14.19
N SER A 38 -10.30 -2.75 -13.56
CA SER A 38 -10.13 -2.87 -12.11
C SER A 38 -8.83 -3.59 -11.70
N CYS A 39 -8.08 -4.17 -12.66
CA CYS A 39 -6.79 -4.83 -12.39
C CYS A 39 -5.68 -4.07 -13.14
N ILE A 40 -4.60 -3.70 -12.44
CA ILE A 40 -3.41 -3.12 -13.05
C ILE A 40 -2.27 -4.12 -12.86
N HIS A 41 -1.74 -4.66 -13.96
CA HIS A 41 -0.54 -5.49 -13.90
C HIS A 41 0.68 -4.60 -13.60
N ALA A 42 1.37 -4.92 -12.51
CA ALA A 42 2.61 -4.29 -12.10
C ALA A 42 3.82 -5.19 -12.44
N PRO A 43 5.05 -4.63 -12.48
CA PRO A 43 6.29 -5.42 -12.55
C PRO A 43 6.35 -6.59 -11.55
N LYS A 44 7.19 -7.59 -11.82
CA LYS A 44 7.45 -8.67 -10.86
C LYS A 44 8.21 -8.14 -9.62
N GLY A 45 8.07 -8.82 -8.48
CA GLY A 45 8.74 -8.49 -7.21
C GLY A 45 8.12 -7.34 -6.43
N LEU A 46 7.21 -6.61 -7.07
CA LEU A 46 6.49 -5.47 -6.54
C LEU A 46 5.36 -5.90 -5.58
N GLY A 47 4.81 -7.11 -5.75
CA GLY A 47 3.75 -7.68 -4.91
C GLY A 47 2.36 -7.12 -5.21
N THR A 48 1.44 -7.25 -4.26
CA THR A 48 0.05 -6.79 -4.40
C THR A 48 -0.20 -5.51 -3.59
N TRP A 49 -1.14 -4.68 -4.06
CA TRP A 49 -1.64 -3.49 -3.37
C TRP A 49 -3.15 -3.42 -3.42
N THR A 50 -3.71 -2.75 -2.42
CA THR A 50 -5.06 -2.19 -2.47
C THR A 50 -4.94 -0.69 -2.65
N ILE A 51 -5.64 -0.12 -3.62
CA ILE A 51 -5.73 1.33 -3.81
C ILE A 51 -7.10 1.79 -3.30
N VAL A 52 -7.10 2.74 -2.38
CA VAL A 52 -8.33 3.32 -1.82
C VAL A 52 -8.38 4.80 -2.16
N SER A 53 -9.44 5.25 -2.83
CA SER A 53 -9.72 6.67 -3.02
C SER A 53 -10.85 7.09 -2.10
N ILE A 54 -10.65 8.18 -1.37
CA ILE A 54 -11.70 8.87 -0.62
C ILE A 54 -11.86 10.28 -1.18
N SER A 55 -13.11 10.71 -1.33
CA SER A 55 -13.43 12.02 -1.89
C SER A 55 -14.46 12.70 -1.01
N ASN A 56 -14.23 13.96 -0.69
CA ASN A 56 -15.20 14.78 0.03
C ASN A 56 -16.05 15.57 -0.98
N TRP A 57 -17.26 15.10 -1.27
CA TRP A 57 -18.17 15.73 -2.21
C TRP A 57 -18.99 16.87 -1.60
N SER A 58 -18.76 17.19 -0.32
CA SER A 58 -19.47 18.27 0.36
C SER A 58 -18.77 19.62 0.16
N ASP A 59 -19.52 20.71 0.32
CA ASP A 59 -19.02 22.08 0.24
C ASP A 59 -18.25 22.53 1.49
N ARG A 60 -17.95 21.63 2.43
CA ARG A 60 -17.25 21.94 3.67
C ARG A 60 -16.15 20.93 3.93
N PRO A 61 -15.07 21.30 4.64
CA PRO A 61 -14.09 20.33 5.07
C PRO A 61 -14.71 19.25 5.96
N ALA A 62 -14.29 18.00 5.77
CA ALA A 62 -14.79 16.85 6.51
C ALA A 62 -13.64 15.90 6.90
N VAL A 63 -13.82 15.17 8.01
CA VAL A 63 -12.97 14.03 8.34
C VAL A 63 -13.66 12.79 7.79
N LEU A 64 -13.02 12.12 6.84
CA LEU A 64 -13.51 10.88 6.27
C LEU A 64 -12.76 9.71 6.89
N HIS A 65 -13.48 8.65 7.21
CA HIS A 65 -12.95 7.43 7.76
C HIS A 65 -13.06 6.33 6.71
N ILE A 66 -11.96 5.64 6.44
CA ILE A 66 -11.96 4.46 5.59
C ILE A 66 -12.37 3.28 6.47
N PRO A 67 -13.42 2.54 6.10
CA PRO A 67 -13.87 1.41 6.88
C PRO A 67 -12.76 0.33 6.85
N PRO A 68 -12.42 -0.31 7.99
CA PRO A 68 -11.36 -1.32 8.05
C PRO A 68 -11.42 -2.40 6.96
N PRO A 69 -12.62 -2.91 6.57
CA PRO A 69 -12.72 -3.91 5.49
C PRO A 69 -12.20 -3.42 4.14
N ALA A 70 -12.20 -2.10 3.88
CA ALA A 70 -11.65 -1.52 2.66
C ALA A 70 -10.12 -1.52 2.62
N LEU A 71 -9.45 -1.73 3.75
CA LEU A 71 -7.99 -1.76 3.87
C LEU A 71 -7.38 -3.15 3.67
N LEU A 72 -8.18 -4.22 3.83
CA LEU A 72 -7.68 -5.59 3.74
C LEU A 72 -7.17 -5.90 2.31
N PRO A 73 -6.20 -6.79 2.08
CA PRO A 73 -5.90 -7.26 0.74
C PRO A 73 -7.05 -8.14 0.23
N PRO A 74 -7.18 -8.37 -1.09
CA PRO A 74 -8.01 -9.46 -1.58
C PRO A 74 -7.45 -10.81 -1.06
N PRO A 75 -8.31 -11.80 -0.78
CA PRO A 75 -7.88 -13.12 -0.35
C PRO A 75 -7.04 -13.79 -1.43
N SER A 76 -5.99 -14.51 -1.01
CA SER A 76 -5.07 -15.19 -1.92
C SER A 76 -5.75 -16.31 -2.73
N SER A 77 -6.83 -16.90 -2.21
CA SER A 77 -7.64 -17.95 -2.85
C SER A 77 -8.69 -17.42 -3.84
N GLY A 78 -8.85 -16.11 -3.98
CA GLY A 78 -9.97 -15.50 -4.70
C GLY A 78 -11.23 -15.38 -3.82
N PHE A 79 -12.27 -14.73 -4.36
CA PHE A 79 -13.55 -14.54 -3.67
C PHE A 79 -14.54 -15.61 -4.13
N ASP A 80 -15.05 -16.42 -3.21
CA ASP A 80 -16.14 -17.35 -3.50
C ASP A 80 -17.51 -16.65 -3.43
N GLU A 81 -18.51 -17.16 -4.13
CA GLU A 81 -19.81 -16.47 -4.31
C GLU A 81 -20.61 -16.31 -3.00
N ASN A 82 -20.27 -17.08 -1.97
CA ASN A 82 -20.96 -17.14 -0.68
C ASN A 82 -20.18 -16.49 0.49
N GLU A 83 -19.07 -15.79 0.21
CA GLU A 83 -18.11 -15.36 1.25
C GLU A 83 -18.30 -13.95 1.83
N ALA A 84 -19.30 -13.18 1.38
CA ALA A 84 -19.47 -11.79 1.86
C ALA A 84 -19.60 -11.68 3.39
N ASP A 85 -20.32 -12.62 4.01
CA ASP A 85 -20.52 -12.68 5.46
C ASP A 85 -19.36 -13.38 6.21
N THR A 86 -18.58 -14.21 5.50
CA THR A 86 -17.44 -14.97 6.05
C THR A 86 -16.15 -14.14 6.03
N PHE A 87 -16.00 -13.23 5.06
CA PHE A 87 -14.80 -12.41 4.86
C PHE A 87 -14.42 -11.61 6.11
N LEU A 88 -15.40 -10.97 6.77
CA LEU A 88 -15.20 -10.25 8.03
C LEU A 88 -14.96 -11.19 9.21
N LYS A 89 -15.62 -12.36 9.23
CA LYS A 89 -15.54 -13.32 10.34
C LYS A 89 -14.22 -14.08 10.35
N GLU A 90 -13.70 -14.47 9.19
CA GLU A 90 -12.42 -15.20 9.08
C GLU A 90 -11.22 -14.27 9.26
N HIS A 91 -11.29 -13.02 8.79
CA HIS A 91 -10.22 -12.04 9.02
C HIS A 91 -10.22 -11.47 10.45
N GLY A 92 -11.34 -11.60 11.18
CA GLY A 92 -11.42 -11.31 12.62
C GLY A 92 -11.09 -12.50 13.53
N ALA A 93 -11.15 -13.74 13.04
CA ALA A 93 -11.00 -14.95 13.88
C ALA A 93 -9.80 -15.84 13.53
N GLY A 94 -9.06 -15.54 12.46
CA GLY A 94 -7.98 -16.40 11.95
C GLY A 94 -6.70 -15.65 11.55
N GLN A 95 -6.38 -14.51 12.18
CA GLN A 95 -5.05 -13.91 11.98
C GLN A 95 -3.98 -14.83 12.59
N SER A 96 -3.11 -15.36 11.74
CA SER A 96 -1.87 -16.01 12.15
C SER A 96 -1.06 -15.06 13.05
N ASP A 97 -0.31 -15.61 14.02
CA ASP A 97 0.62 -14.86 14.89
C ASP A 97 1.69 -14.03 14.13
N ASP A 98 1.79 -14.20 12.81
CA ASP A 98 2.70 -13.47 11.91
C ASP A 98 2.05 -12.32 11.11
N ASP A 99 0.92 -11.75 11.53
CA ASP A 99 0.44 -10.50 10.91
C ASP A 99 1.22 -9.27 11.42
N HIS A 100 1.78 -8.50 10.49
CA HIS A 100 2.59 -7.31 10.74
C HIS A 100 1.88 -6.00 10.35
N GLY A 101 0.61 -6.09 9.94
CA GLY A 101 -0.21 -4.97 9.56
C GLY A 101 0.08 -4.47 8.14
N TYR A 102 -0.12 -3.17 7.92
CA TYR A 102 -0.13 -2.57 6.59
C TYR A 102 0.73 -1.32 6.50
N HIS A 103 1.47 -1.21 5.40
CA HIS A 103 2.01 0.03 4.89
C HIS A 103 0.89 0.82 4.22
N VAL A 104 0.76 2.11 4.57
CA VAL A 104 -0.17 3.04 3.94
C VAL A 104 0.61 4.25 3.44
N LEU A 105 0.52 4.52 2.15
CA LEU A 105 1.06 5.74 1.53
C LEU A 105 -0.08 6.58 0.97
N ALA A 106 -0.23 7.79 1.48
CA ALA A 106 -1.11 8.81 0.92
C ALA A 106 -0.40 9.49 -0.25
N PHE A 107 -0.97 9.38 -1.45
CA PHE A 107 -0.33 9.79 -2.70
C PHE A 107 -0.16 11.30 -2.79
N TRP A 108 -1.24 12.07 -2.68
CA TRP A 108 -1.17 13.52 -2.87
C TRP A 108 -0.42 14.23 -1.75
N SER A 109 -0.64 13.79 -0.51
CA SER A 109 0.07 14.33 0.65
C SER A 109 1.49 13.76 0.84
N SER A 110 1.91 12.78 0.02
CA SER A 110 3.23 12.12 0.11
C SER A 110 3.58 11.67 1.53
N ARG A 111 2.58 11.11 2.24
CA ARG A 111 2.67 10.77 3.66
C ARG A 111 2.56 9.27 3.88
N TYR A 112 3.55 8.72 4.55
CA TYR A 112 3.55 7.33 5.01
C TYR A 112 2.89 7.18 6.38
N THR A 113 2.19 6.07 6.60
CA THR A 113 1.68 5.64 7.90
C THR A 113 1.70 4.11 7.95
N TRP A 114 1.96 3.54 9.13
CA TRP A 114 1.80 2.12 9.38
C TRP A 114 0.48 1.89 10.12
N LEU A 115 -0.28 0.89 9.70
CA LEU A 115 -1.45 0.41 10.41
C LEU A 115 -1.14 -0.94 11.08
N PRO A 116 -1.48 -1.13 12.36
CA PRO A 116 -1.25 -2.38 13.06
C PRO A 116 -2.03 -3.56 12.46
N PRO A 117 -1.64 -4.82 12.78
CA PRO A 117 -2.49 -5.99 12.51
C PRO A 117 -3.80 -5.90 13.31
N GLN A 118 -4.88 -6.50 12.80
CA GLN A 118 -6.17 -6.55 13.49
C GLN A 118 -6.15 -7.63 14.58
N THR A 119 -5.57 -7.32 15.74
CA THR A 119 -5.63 -8.26 16.87
C THR A 119 -7.08 -8.43 17.32
N SER A 120 -7.55 -9.68 17.36
CA SER A 120 -8.87 -10.11 17.86
C SER A 120 -9.08 -9.91 19.36
N ALA A 121 -8.14 -9.24 20.05
CA ALA A 121 -8.16 -9.07 21.49
C ALA A 121 -8.82 -7.75 21.89
N ASN A 122 -10.04 -7.90 22.41
CA ASN A 122 -10.90 -6.93 23.10
C ASN A 122 -11.91 -6.21 22.20
N GLU A 123 -13.18 -6.45 22.50
CA GLU A 123 -14.42 -5.87 21.96
C GLU A 123 -14.50 -4.32 22.06
N GLN A 124 -13.39 -3.64 22.32
CA GLN A 124 -13.22 -2.18 22.39
C GLN A 124 -11.83 -1.73 21.87
N GLY A 125 -11.26 -2.42 20.87
CA GLY A 125 -10.08 -1.94 20.17
C GLY A 125 -10.38 -0.66 19.36
N PRO A 126 -9.45 0.31 19.24
CA PRO A 126 -9.68 1.46 18.39
C PRO A 126 -9.91 0.94 16.97
N GLU A 127 -11.06 1.27 16.39
CA GLU A 127 -11.33 1.01 14.98
C GLU A 127 -10.09 1.47 14.19
N GLN A 128 -9.43 0.55 13.49
CA GLN A 128 -8.33 0.88 12.59
C GLN A 128 -8.91 1.67 11.40
N THR A 129 -9.29 2.91 11.66
CA THR A 129 -9.83 3.81 10.67
C THR A 129 -8.69 4.67 10.20
N LEU A 130 -8.21 4.35 9.00
CA LEU A 130 -7.44 5.30 8.24
C LEU A 130 -8.36 6.50 7.99
N SER A 131 -8.06 7.61 8.65
CA SER A 131 -8.85 8.83 8.54
C SER A 131 -8.04 9.94 7.88
N SER A 132 -8.72 10.77 7.10
CA SER A 132 -8.14 11.95 6.49
C SER A 132 -9.10 13.11 6.60
N ARG A 133 -8.55 14.28 6.92
CA ARG A 133 -9.29 15.53 6.83
C ARG A 133 -9.11 16.07 5.42
N LEU A 134 -10.19 16.13 4.67
CA LEU A 134 -10.23 16.67 3.31
C LEU A 134 -10.96 18.00 3.30
N ALA A 135 -10.45 18.96 2.54
CA ALA A 135 -11.16 20.17 2.18
C ALA A 135 -12.41 19.85 1.35
N ALA A 136 -13.24 20.86 1.11
CA ALA A 136 -14.39 20.73 0.21
C ALA A 136 -13.90 20.30 -1.20
N HIS A 137 -14.53 19.29 -1.77
CA HIS A 137 -14.23 18.76 -3.12
C HIS A 137 -12.81 18.20 -3.29
N GLU A 138 -12.12 17.89 -2.19
CA GLU A 138 -10.79 17.27 -2.22
C GLU A 138 -10.89 15.75 -2.24
N THR A 139 -9.91 15.11 -2.88
CA THR A 139 -9.75 13.66 -2.95
C THR A 139 -8.37 13.28 -2.44
N GLU A 140 -8.28 12.21 -1.67
CA GLU A 140 -7.01 11.56 -1.31
C GLU A 140 -7.00 10.10 -1.79
N ILE A 141 -5.81 9.61 -2.13
CA ILE A 141 -5.59 8.25 -2.57
C ILE A 141 -4.55 7.59 -1.69
N PHE A 142 -4.86 6.38 -1.24
CA PHE A 142 -3.99 5.57 -0.40
C PHE A 142 -3.55 4.33 -1.14
N HIS A 143 -2.25 4.07 -1.13
CA HIS A 143 -1.68 2.76 -1.45
C HIS A 143 -1.56 1.98 -0.16
N VAL A 144 -2.28 0.86 -0.07
CA VAL A 144 -2.28 -0.03 1.08
C VAL A 144 -1.60 -1.32 0.69
N LYS A 145 -0.56 -1.69 1.42
CA LYS A 145 0.26 -2.89 1.16
C LYS A 145 0.47 -3.64 2.46
N ARG A 146 0.32 -4.97 2.44
CA ARG A 146 0.66 -5.80 3.60
C ARG A 146 2.16 -5.74 3.89
N VAL A 147 2.51 -5.64 5.16
CA VAL A 147 3.91 -5.69 5.62
C VAL A 147 4.44 -7.12 5.47
N GLU A 148 5.57 -7.28 4.79
CA GLU A 148 6.35 -8.52 4.75
C GLU A 148 7.70 -8.26 5.43
N PRO A 149 7.84 -8.59 6.72
CA PRO A 149 8.96 -8.11 7.55
C PRO A 149 10.33 -8.67 7.14
N GLU A 150 10.36 -9.75 6.36
CA GLU A 150 11.58 -10.44 5.95
C GLU A 150 12.15 -9.91 4.63
N PHE A 151 11.34 -9.18 3.86
CA PHE A 151 11.67 -8.78 2.50
C PHE A 151 11.61 -7.26 2.34
N PRO A 152 12.52 -6.64 1.57
CA PRO A 152 12.34 -5.26 1.16
C PRO A 152 11.12 -5.10 0.26
N GLN A 153 10.36 -4.02 0.44
CA GLN A 153 9.13 -3.80 -0.32
C GLN A 153 9.08 -2.38 -0.88
N TYR A 154 8.73 -2.26 -2.16
CA TYR A 154 8.27 -0.99 -2.72
C TYR A 154 6.86 -0.71 -2.20
N ILE A 155 6.70 0.41 -1.51
CA ILE A 155 5.41 0.81 -0.94
C ILE A 155 4.63 1.64 -1.97
N GLY A 156 5.32 2.55 -2.65
CA GLY A 156 4.74 3.42 -3.67
C GLY A 156 5.63 4.62 -3.99
N SER A 157 5.11 5.53 -4.81
CA SER A 157 5.73 6.83 -5.11
C SER A 157 4.69 7.94 -5.17
N ASP A 158 5.14 9.19 -5.11
CA ASP A 158 4.35 10.38 -5.49
C ASP A 158 4.66 10.86 -6.93
N LEU A 159 5.38 10.05 -7.72
CA LEU A 159 5.88 10.41 -9.05
C LEU A 159 4.82 10.24 -10.16
N HIS A 160 3.92 9.27 -9.99
CA HIS A 160 2.92 8.95 -11.00
C HIS A 160 1.70 8.34 -10.34
N PHE A 161 0.53 8.76 -10.84
CA PHE A 161 -0.76 8.44 -10.25
C PHE A 161 -0.99 6.92 -10.13
N SER A 162 -0.96 6.45 -8.87
CA SER A 162 -1.56 5.25 -8.26
C SER A 162 -1.49 3.89 -8.95
N CYS A 163 -0.65 3.70 -9.96
CA CYS A 163 -0.66 2.46 -10.75
C CYS A 163 0.64 1.66 -10.71
N CYS A 164 1.68 2.16 -10.01
CA CYS A 164 3.04 1.59 -10.03
C CYS A 164 3.62 1.43 -11.45
N LYS A 165 2.95 1.96 -12.50
CA LYS A 165 3.40 1.84 -13.89
C LYS A 165 4.65 2.65 -14.16
N GLU A 166 4.99 3.57 -13.27
CA GLU A 166 6.26 4.28 -13.29
C GLU A 166 7.43 3.35 -13.03
N VAL A 167 7.25 2.22 -12.35
CA VAL A 167 8.31 1.23 -12.15
C VAL A 167 8.37 0.32 -13.38
N LEU A 168 9.56 0.20 -13.95
CA LEU A 168 9.89 -0.75 -15.00
C LEU A 168 10.40 -2.07 -14.40
N VAL A 169 11.34 -1.97 -13.46
CA VAL A 169 11.96 -3.12 -12.78
C VAL A 169 12.03 -2.87 -11.28
N PHE A 170 11.72 -3.90 -10.50
CA PHE A 170 12.00 -3.95 -9.07
C PHE A 170 12.70 -5.27 -8.76
N THR A 171 13.89 -5.21 -8.17
CA THR A 171 14.61 -6.38 -7.67
C THR A 171 15.10 -6.11 -6.28
N ALA A 172 14.92 -7.07 -5.38
CA ALA A 172 15.37 -6.98 -4.01
C ALA A 172 16.15 -8.26 -3.64
N THR A 173 17.23 -8.06 -2.90
CA THR A 173 17.96 -9.10 -2.17
C THR A 173 17.90 -8.78 -0.67
N THR A 174 18.58 -9.56 0.15
CA THR A 174 18.66 -9.31 1.59
C THR A 174 19.44 -8.06 1.98
N SER A 175 20.20 -7.47 1.05
CA SER A 175 21.08 -6.31 1.32
C SER A 175 21.00 -5.20 0.28
N THR A 176 20.30 -5.43 -0.84
CA THR A 176 20.25 -4.47 -1.94
C THR A 176 18.84 -4.43 -2.55
N VAL A 177 18.34 -3.22 -2.79
CA VAL A 177 17.14 -2.96 -3.59
C VAL A 177 17.56 -2.19 -4.85
N LYS A 178 17.04 -2.60 -6.00
CA LYS A 178 17.17 -1.87 -7.25
C LYS A 178 15.78 -1.58 -7.82
N ILE A 179 15.56 -0.33 -8.20
CA ILE A 179 14.34 0.16 -8.82
C ILE A 179 14.75 0.86 -10.10
N GLU A 180 14.14 0.48 -11.22
CA GLU A 180 14.28 1.20 -12.48
C GLU A 180 12.93 1.79 -12.81
N LEU A 181 12.90 3.11 -12.97
CA LEU A 181 11.70 3.84 -13.36
C LEU A 181 11.64 4.01 -14.88
N LYS A 182 10.43 4.18 -15.41
CA LYS A 182 10.23 4.61 -16.78
C LYS A 182 10.67 6.06 -16.95
N THR A 183 11.44 6.30 -18.01
CA THR A 183 12.06 7.58 -18.32
C THR A 183 11.39 8.30 -19.48
N ASP A 184 10.11 8.03 -19.73
CA ASP A 184 9.36 8.63 -20.84
C ASP A 184 9.09 10.14 -20.63
N TYR A 185 9.12 10.63 -19.38
CA TYR A 185 8.80 12.01 -19.03
C TYR A 185 9.64 12.49 -17.84
N ASN A 186 9.93 13.80 -17.82
CA ASN A 186 10.59 14.43 -16.69
C ASN A 186 9.67 14.45 -15.46
N ARG A 187 10.18 14.01 -14.30
CA ARG A 187 9.43 13.91 -13.05
C ARG A 187 10.34 14.17 -11.85
N VAL A 188 9.78 14.78 -10.82
CA VAL A 188 10.46 14.99 -9.54
C VAL A 188 9.53 14.56 -8.43
N GLY A 189 10.06 13.80 -7.47
CA GLY A 189 9.27 13.28 -6.37
C GLY A 189 10.07 12.30 -5.54
N HIS A 190 9.40 11.27 -5.04
CA HIS A 190 9.92 10.35 -4.06
C HIS A 190 9.40 8.94 -4.28
N VAL A 191 10.25 7.97 -3.97
CA VAL A 191 9.85 6.57 -3.79
C VAL A 191 9.93 6.20 -2.32
N PHE A 192 9.03 5.33 -1.89
CA PHE A 192 8.92 4.84 -0.53
C PHE A 192 9.23 3.35 -0.50
N VAL A 193 10.24 2.97 0.28
CA VAL A 193 10.75 1.60 0.33
C VAL A 193 10.83 1.16 1.78
N PHE A 194 10.22 0.02 2.09
CA PHE A 194 10.46 -0.69 3.34
C PHE A 194 11.74 -1.50 3.22
N LEU A 195 12.61 -1.37 4.23
CA LEU A 195 13.81 -2.17 4.39
C LEU A 195 13.73 -2.93 5.72
N PRO A 196 14.00 -4.24 5.74
CA PRO A 196 13.99 -5.07 6.95
C PRO A 196 15.25 -4.84 7.81
N VAL A 197 15.61 -3.57 8.06
CA VAL A 197 16.76 -3.16 8.87
C VAL A 197 16.38 -2.08 9.87
N ILE A 198 16.93 -2.21 11.08
CA ILE A 198 16.71 -1.26 12.18
C ILE A 198 17.82 -0.20 12.22
N ASN A 199 19.06 -0.60 11.97
CA ASN A 199 20.18 0.33 11.89
C ASN A 199 20.28 0.86 10.45
N THR A 200 20.28 2.19 10.32
CA THR A 200 20.32 2.87 9.02
C THR A 200 21.67 3.52 8.72
N SER A 201 22.65 3.39 9.61
CA SER A 201 23.96 4.04 9.48
C SER A 201 24.73 3.63 8.22
N ASN A 202 24.46 2.43 7.70
CA ASN A 202 25.15 1.86 6.56
C ASN A 202 24.35 1.98 5.25
N ILE A 203 23.16 2.57 5.30
CA ILE A 203 22.31 2.70 4.11
C ILE A 203 22.98 3.66 3.12
N ARG A 204 23.22 3.17 1.92
CA ARG A 204 23.71 3.96 0.79
C ARG A 204 22.65 3.95 -0.30
N VAL A 205 22.33 5.13 -0.81
CA VAL A 205 21.35 5.28 -1.88
C VAL A 205 22.04 5.96 -3.05
N LEU A 206 21.92 5.37 -4.24
CA LEU A 206 22.28 5.98 -5.51
C LEU A 206 21.00 6.25 -6.29
N VAL A 207 20.92 7.43 -6.91
CA VAL A 207 19.84 7.84 -7.82
C VAL A 207 20.52 8.41 -9.06
N ASN A 208 20.22 7.84 -10.23
CA ASN A 208 20.88 8.17 -11.50
C ASN A 208 22.41 8.05 -11.43
N GLY A 209 22.90 6.97 -10.80
CA GLY A 209 24.33 6.72 -10.62
C GLY A 209 25.01 7.55 -9.51
N GLU A 210 24.35 8.60 -9.02
CA GLU A 210 24.93 9.55 -8.06
C GLU A 210 24.38 9.36 -6.64
N PRO A 211 25.10 9.79 -5.58
CA PRO A 211 24.60 9.75 -4.20
C PRO A 211 23.23 10.43 -4.04
N GLY A 212 22.22 9.63 -3.72
CA GLY A 212 20.83 10.06 -3.57
C GLY A 212 20.51 10.55 -2.16
N ARG A 213 19.58 11.50 -2.06
CA ARG A 213 19.05 11.97 -0.78
C ARG A 213 17.92 11.05 -0.32
N TRP A 214 17.95 10.69 0.95
CA TRP A 214 16.89 9.88 1.57
C TRP A 214 16.72 10.21 3.05
N VAL A 215 15.54 9.88 3.59
CA VAL A 215 15.23 10.01 5.02
C VAL A 215 14.37 8.83 5.48
N ALA A 216 14.52 8.41 6.74
CA ALA A 216 13.57 7.48 7.36
C ALA A 216 12.27 8.22 7.71
N VAL A 217 11.13 7.71 7.25
CA VAL A 217 9.79 8.31 7.45
C VAL A 217 8.85 7.45 8.27
N GLY A 218 9.25 6.22 8.59
CA GLY A 218 8.45 5.32 9.39
C GLY A 218 9.26 4.19 9.97
N ASN A 219 8.79 3.67 11.11
CA ASN A 219 9.25 2.42 11.66
C ASN A 219 8.09 1.42 11.59
N THR A 220 8.41 0.15 11.32
CA THR A 220 7.42 -0.93 11.33
C THR A 220 7.66 -1.80 12.55
N PRO A 221 6.77 -1.83 13.54
CA PRO A 221 6.91 -2.68 14.71
C PRO A 221 6.35 -4.09 14.47
N LYS A 222 6.88 -5.07 15.21
CA LYS A 222 6.28 -6.36 15.54
C LYS A 222 5.77 -6.25 16.97
N VAL A 223 4.51 -6.61 17.17
CA VAL A 223 3.95 -6.78 18.52
C VAL A 223 4.54 -8.08 19.05
N ALA A 224 5.43 -8.01 20.03
CA ALA A 224 5.97 -9.19 20.69
C ALA A 224 4.96 -9.72 21.73
N GLU A 225 5.01 -11.03 22.02
CA GLU A 225 4.16 -11.70 23.02
C GLU A 225 4.18 -11.03 24.41
N ASN A 226 5.25 -10.30 24.74
CA ASN A 226 5.41 -9.59 26.01
C ASN A 226 4.89 -8.12 25.98
N GLY A 227 4.20 -7.72 24.92
CA GLY A 227 3.64 -6.37 24.76
C GLY A 227 4.66 -5.27 24.46
N SER A 228 5.95 -5.58 24.31
CA SER A 228 6.97 -4.59 23.94
C SER A 228 7.14 -4.55 22.42
N PRO A 229 6.91 -3.40 21.74
CA PRO A 229 7.08 -3.31 20.30
C PRO A 229 8.56 -3.47 19.93
N ARG A 230 8.88 -4.49 19.14
CA ARG A 230 10.21 -4.66 18.52
C ARG A 230 10.15 -4.16 17.09
N LEU A 231 11.08 -3.33 16.65
CA LEU A 231 11.10 -2.90 15.25
C LEU A 231 11.53 -4.07 14.35
N VAL A 232 10.83 -4.27 13.23
CA VAL A 232 11.20 -5.24 12.18
C VAL A 232 11.86 -4.59 10.98
N GLY A 233 11.68 -3.28 10.81
CA GLY A 233 12.34 -2.54 9.75
C GLY A 233 11.94 -1.08 9.74
N ARG A 234 12.36 -0.39 8.68
CA ARG A 234 12.10 1.03 8.48
C ARG A 234 11.63 1.31 7.08
N VAL A 235 10.79 2.33 6.97
CA VAL A 235 10.41 2.91 5.70
C VAL A 235 11.26 4.13 5.44
N ILE A 236 11.95 4.11 4.30
CA ILE A 236 12.71 5.24 3.81
C ILE A 236 12.00 5.90 2.64
N ARG A 237 12.17 7.21 2.55
CA ARG A 237 11.73 8.05 1.44
C ARG A 237 12.97 8.52 0.70
N VAL A 238 13.08 8.15 -0.56
CA VAL A 238 14.21 8.52 -1.44
C VAL A 238 13.73 9.58 -2.42
N MET A 239 14.46 10.69 -2.52
CA MET A 239 14.18 11.74 -3.50
C MET A 239 14.69 11.31 -4.88
N VAL A 240 13.85 11.49 -5.90
CA VAL A 240 14.12 11.04 -7.27
C VAL A 240 13.85 12.18 -8.24
N VAL A 241 14.74 12.32 -9.22
CA VAL A 241 14.57 13.16 -10.39
C VAL A 241 14.74 12.26 -11.60
N VAL A 242 13.73 12.19 -12.45
CA VAL A 242 13.80 11.55 -13.76
C VAL A 242 13.90 12.65 -14.79
N HIS A 243 14.95 12.64 -15.62
CA HIS A 243 15.20 13.70 -16.58
C HIS A 243 14.53 13.47 -17.93
N ALA A 244 14.31 12.20 -18.30
CA ALA A 244 13.86 11.74 -19.61
C ALA A 244 14.80 12.14 -20.76
N GLY A 245 16.11 12.13 -20.49
CA GLY A 245 17.16 12.53 -21.44
C GLY A 245 17.73 11.40 -22.30
N GLY A 246 17.35 10.14 -22.03
CA GLY A 246 17.91 8.95 -22.68
C GLY A 246 19.23 8.46 -22.09
N ASP A 247 19.63 8.96 -20.91
CA ASP A 247 20.75 8.44 -20.12
C ASP A 247 20.39 7.06 -19.54
N GLU A 248 21.36 6.13 -19.53
CA GLU A 248 21.14 4.74 -19.09
C GLU A 248 20.86 4.62 -17.59
N ASP A 249 21.41 5.51 -16.78
CA ASP A 249 21.18 5.50 -15.33
C ASP A 249 19.97 6.36 -14.93
N ASP A 250 19.37 7.14 -15.84
CA ASP A 250 18.20 7.96 -15.53
C ASP A 250 17.03 7.12 -15.01
N GLY A 251 16.42 7.56 -13.90
CA GLY A 251 15.36 6.82 -13.21
C GLY A 251 15.83 5.56 -12.48
N ARG A 252 17.12 5.28 -12.40
CA ARG A 252 17.68 4.14 -11.66
C ARG A 252 17.95 4.49 -10.21
N ILE A 253 17.49 3.63 -9.31
CA ILE A 253 17.66 3.78 -7.87
C ILE A 253 18.28 2.49 -7.33
N VAL A 254 19.38 2.61 -6.60
CA VAL A 254 20.06 1.49 -5.94
C VAL A 254 20.20 1.80 -4.46
N ILE A 255 19.78 0.88 -3.61
CA ILE A 255 19.80 1.04 -2.15
C ILE A 255 20.54 -0.15 -1.57
N ASP A 256 21.71 0.07 -0.97
CA ASP A 256 22.45 -0.94 -0.21
C ASP A 256 22.23 -0.71 1.29
N PHE A 257 21.92 -1.75 2.05
CA PHE A 257 21.50 -1.65 3.46
C PHE A 257 21.93 -2.84 4.31
#